data_AF-A0A2E7MUF6-F1
#
_entry.id   AF-A0A2E7MUF6-F1
#
_cell.length_a   1.000
_cell.length_b   1.000
_cell.length_c   1.000
_cell.angle_alpha   90.00
_cell.angle_beta   90.00
_cell.angle_gamma   90.00
#
_symmetry.space_group_name_H-M   'P 1'
#
loop_
_entity.id
_entity.type
_entity.pdbx_description
1 polymer ?
#
loop_
_entity_poly.entity_id
_entity_poly.type
_entity_poly.pdbx_seq_one_letter_code
_entity_poly.pdbx_strand_id
1 'polypeptide(L)'
;MTNEEAKKLLFLMTQLWWKYTIPDGTLQLWKNELQGCDFHIAERALHALADETNEWPSFAQYRRHYKAKTPLPENLNRLSAPKASRETAMQHIAEMRAILRN
;
A
#
# COMPACT_ATOMS: atom_id res chain seq x y z
N MET A 1 -10.09 5.93 8.60
CA MET A 1 -9.93 7.13 9.47
C MET A 1 -11.26 7.85 9.63
N THR A 2 -11.35 8.78 10.59
CA THR A 2 -12.52 9.67 10.79
C THR A 2 -12.63 10.75 9.69
N ASN A 3 -13.79 11.41 9.62
CA ASN A 3 -14.02 12.52 8.68
C ASN A 3 -13.06 13.70 8.94
N GLU A 4 -12.82 14.04 10.20
CA GLU A 4 -11.90 15.12 10.58
C GLU A 4 -10.44 14.79 10.23
N GLU A 5 -10.01 13.54 10.43
CA GLU A 5 -8.68 13.08 9.99
C GLU A 5 -8.53 13.13 8.46
N ALA A 6 -9.56 12.72 7.72
CA ALA A 6 -9.53 12.83 6.25
C ALA A 6 -9.44 14.29 5.79
N LYS A 7 -10.11 15.22 6.46
CA LYS A 7 -9.98 16.66 6.19
C LYS A 7 -8.57 17.18 6.52
N LYS A 8 -7.96 16.72 7.61
CA LYS A 8 -6.58 17.08 7.97
C LYS A 8 -5.60 16.62 6.89
N LEU A 9 -5.76 15.40 6.38
CA LEU A 9 -4.93 14.91 5.29
C LEU A 9 -5.18 15.66 3.98
N LEU A 10 -6.43 15.99 3.65
CA LEU A 10 -6.71 16.85 2.50
C LEU A 10 -6.03 18.21 2.62
N PHE A 11 -6.11 18.83 3.80
CA PHE A 11 -5.43 20.09 4.07
C PHE A 11 -3.91 19.94 3.89
N LEU A 12 -3.31 18.89 4.44
CA LEU A 12 -1.91 18.55 4.22
C LEU A 12 -1.58 18.41 2.72
N MET A 13 -2.40 17.70 1.94
CA MET A 13 -2.20 17.60 0.48
C MET A 13 -2.19 18.98 -0.18
N THR A 14 -3.13 19.87 0.16
CA THR A 14 -3.14 21.22 -0.39
C THR A 14 -1.92 22.06 0.01
N GLN A 15 -1.29 21.76 1.16
CA GLN A 15 -0.03 22.39 1.55
C GLN A 15 1.17 21.82 0.80
N LEU A 16 1.24 20.49 0.64
CA LEU A 16 2.33 19.82 -0.07
C LEU A 16 2.36 20.22 -1.56
N TRP A 17 1.19 20.36 -2.19
CA TRP A 17 1.04 20.72 -3.60
C TRP A 17 0.37 22.09 -3.78
N TRP A 18 0.83 23.09 -3.00
CA TRP A 18 0.25 24.44 -2.93
C TRP A 18 0.15 25.19 -4.27
N LYS A 19 0.92 24.78 -5.29
CA LYS A 19 0.91 25.39 -6.63
C LYS A 19 -0.36 25.07 -7.43
N TYR A 20 -1.14 24.07 -7.02
CA TYR A 20 -2.30 23.60 -7.75
C TYR A 20 -3.60 24.07 -7.10
N THR A 21 -4.48 24.65 -7.91
CA THR A 21 -5.89 24.84 -7.53
C THR A 21 -6.66 23.59 -7.90
N ILE A 22 -7.08 22.83 -6.88
CA ILE A 22 -7.81 21.58 -7.06
C ILE A 22 -9.31 21.84 -6.96
N PRO A 23 -10.11 21.40 -7.95
CA PRO A 23 -11.56 21.56 -7.89
C PRO A 23 -12.18 20.85 -6.68
N ASP A 24 -13.24 21.42 -6.10
CA ASP A 24 -13.94 20.85 -4.94
C ASP A 24 -14.38 19.40 -5.16
N GLY A 25 -14.85 19.07 -6.37
CA GLY A 25 -15.23 17.70 -6.73
C GLY A 25 -14.05 16.72 -6.62
N THR A 26 -12.85 17.14 -7.01
CA THR A 26 -11.63 16.34 -6.87
C THR A 26 -11.23 16.18 -5.41
N LEU A 27 -11.34 17.24 -4.60
CA LEU A 27 -11.10 17.18 -3.16
C LEU A 27 -12.08 16.22 -2.46
N GLN A 28 -13.36 16.20 -2.87
CA GLN A 28 -14.33 15.23 -2.35
C GLN A 28 -13.97 13.79 -2.70
N LEU A 29 -13.51 13.52 -3.93
CA LEU A 29 -13.06 12.18 -4.31
C LEU A 29 -11.84 11.76 -3.50
N TRP A 30 -10.88 12.66 -3.28
CA TRP A 30 -9.73 12.40 -2.42
C TRP A 30 -10.12 12.14 -0.97
N LYS A 31 -11.09 12.87 -0.43
CA LYS A 31 -11.62 12.61 0.92
C LYS A 31 -12.13 11.17 1.04
N ASN A 32 -12.93 10.73 0.07
CA ASN A 32 -13.52 9.40 0.06
C ASN A 32 -12.43 8.32 -0.06
N GLU A 33 -11.42 8.56 -0.90
CA GLU A 33 -10.25 7.68 -1.04
C GLU A 33 -9.49 7.54 0.29
N LEU A 34 -9.27 8.65 1.01
CA LEU A 34 -8.55 8.65 2.28
C LEU A 34 -9.34 8.02 3.43
N GLN A 35 -10.67 8.10 3.44
CA GLN A 35 -11.48 7.60 4.56
C GLN A 35 -11.26 6.11 4.87
N GLY A 36 -10.97 5.29 3.86
CA GLY A 36 -10.69 3.86 4.01
C GLY A 36 -9.30 3.54 4.58
N CYS A 37 -8.44 4.54 4.78
CA CYS A 37 -7.06 4.36 5.18
C CYS A 37 -6.85 4.61 6.68
N ASP A 38 -5.78 4.02 7.21
CA ASP A 38 -5.14 4.44 8.45
C ASP A 38 -4.50 5.84 8.29
N PHE A 39 -4.70 6.71 9.28
CA PHE A 39 -4.27 8.11 9.23
C PHE A 39 -2.74 8.25 9.14
N HIS A 40 -2.00 7.61 10.04
CA HIS A 40 -0.55 7.76 10.11
C HIS A 40 0.16 7.13 8.89
N ILE A 41 -0.34 6.00 8.40
CA ILE A 41 0.19 5.38 7.18
C ILE A 41 -0.09 6.28 5.97
N ALA A 42 -1.28 6.86 5.87
CA ALA A 42 -1.66 7.77 4.80
C ALA A 42 -0.82 9.06 4.80
N GLU A 43 -0.64 9.68 5.96
CA GLU A 43 0.24 10.85 6.15
C GLU A 43 1.66 10.57 5.67
N ARG A 44 2.26 9.47 6.14
CA ARG A 44 3.61 9.06 5.70
C ARG A 44 3.68 8.76 4.21
N ALA A 45 2.60 8.21 3.62
CA ALA A 45 2.53 7.95 2.19
C ALA A 45 2.50 9.25 1.37
N LEU A 46 1.74 10.25 1.82
CA LEU A 46 1.67 11.57 1.19
C LEU A 46 2.99 12.31 1.24
N HIS A 47 3.67 12.32 2.39
CA HIS A 47 5.01 12.92 2.50
C HIS A 47 6.01 12.27 1.55
N ALA A 48 6.09 10.94 1.55
CA ALA A 48 6.99 10.23 0.64
C ALA A 48 6.66 10.48 -0.84
N LEU A 49 5.38 10.72 -1.17
CA LEU A 49 4.98 11.03 -2.52
C LEU A 49 5.33 12.47 -2.91
N ALA A 50 5.23 13.42 -1.98
CA ALA A 50 5.66 14.80 -2.20
C ALA A 50 7.18 14.91 -2.39
N ASP A 51 7.96 14.02 -1.78
CA ASP A 51 9.41 13.93 -2.01
C ASP A 51 9.75 13.43 -3.42
N GLU A 52 8.87 12.63 -4.05
CA GLU A 52 9.09 12.04 -5.37
C GLU A 52 8.51 12.87 -6.52
N THR A 53 7.41 13.61 -6.28
CA THR A 53 6.75 14.42 -7.31
C THR A 53 6.27 15.77 -6.79
N ASN A 54 6.55 16.79 -7.58
CA ASN A 54 6.03 18.15 -7.38
C ASN A 54 4.61 18.34 -7.95
N GLU A 55 4.07 17.34 -8.64
CA GLU A 55 2.74 17.38 -9.23
C GLU A 55 1.69 16.77 -8.30
N TRP A 56 0.45 17.28 -8.36
CA TRP A 56 -0.65 16.68 -7.63
C TRP A 56 -0.79 15.20 -7.99
N PRO A 57 -0.79 14.29 -7.00
CA PRO A 57 -0.70 12.87 -7.28
C PRO A 57 -1.98 12.30 -7.88
N SER A 58 -1.86 11.19 -8.59
CA SER A 58 -2.99 10.34 -8.94
C SER A 58 -3.32 9.35 -7.80
N PHE A 59 -4.55 8.82 -7.79
CA PHE A 59 -4.93 7.77 -6.84
C PHE A 59 -4.05 6.52 -6.96
N ALA A 60 -3.61 6.16 -8.17
CA ALA A 60 -2.75 5.00 -8.38
C ALA A 60 -1.38 5.18 -7.73
N GLN A 61 -0.77 6.37 -7.87
CA GLN A 61 0.48 6.73 -7.21
C GLN A 61 0.30 6.67 -5.68
N TYR A 62 -0.72 7.33 -5.16
CA TYR A 62 -0.99 7.30 -3.71
C TYR A 62 -1.19 5.87 -3.18
N ARG A 63 -2.04 5.05 -3.82
CA ARG A 63 -2.29 3.66 -3.39
C ARG A 63 -1.04 2.81 -3.38
N ARG A 64 -0.13 3.01 -4.34
CA ARG A 64 1.17 2.31 -4.38
C ARG A 64 2.00 2.66 -3.15
N HIS A 65 2.10 3.94 -2.80
CA HIS A 65 2.87 4.41 -1.65
C HIS A 65 2.24 3.99 -0.33
N TYR A 66 0.91 4.04 -0.25
CA TYR A 66 0.16 3.59 0.90
C TYR A 66 0.42 2.11 1.18
N LYS A 67 0.21 1.25 0.17
CA LYS A 67 0.44 -0.20 0.29
C LYS A 67 1.88 -0.56 0.65
N ALA A 68 2.86 0.18 0.13
CA ALA A 68 4.27 -0.04 0.48
C ALA A 68 4.57 0.25 1.96
N LYS A 69 3.73 1.06 2.63
CA LYS A 69 3.87 1.42 4.05
C LYS A 69 2.89 0.67 4.95
N THR A 70 1.86 0.03 4.38
CA THR A 70 0.98 -0.86 5.12
C THR A 70 1.72 -2.14 5.48
N PRO A 71 1.80 -2.52 6.77
CA PRO A 71 2.39 -3.79 7.15
C PRO A 71 1.61 -4.93 6.50
N LEU A 72 2.34 -5.91 5.96
CA LEU A 72 1.73 -7.12 5.41
C LEU A 72 0.99 -7.85 6.54
N PRO A 73 -0.22 -8.38 6.27
CA PRO A 73 -0.89 -9.28 7.20
C PRO A 73 0.06 -10.40 7.63
N GLU A 74 0.13 -10.69 8.93
CA GLU A 74 1.08 -11.65 9.51
C GLU A 74 1.00 -13.04 8.85
N ASN A 75 -0.18 -13.41 8.32
CA ASN A 75 -0.42 -14.64 7.58
C ASN A 75 0.33 -14.72 6.23
N LEU A 76 0.65 -13.59 5.61
CA LEU A 76 1.45 -13.53 4.37
C LEU A 76 2.96 -13.57 4.66
N ASN A 77 3.39 -13.09 5.84
CA ASN A 77 4.80 -13.24 6.26
C ASN A 77 5.19 -14.71 6.44
N ARG A 78 4.24 -15.59 6.81
CA ARG A 78 4.49 -17.04 6.88
C ARG A 78 4.71 -17.69 5.52
N LEU A 79 4.18 -17.12 4.44
CA LEU A 79 4.46 -17.57 3.07
C LEU A 79 5.82 -17.07 2.54
N SER A 80 6.45 -16.11 3.25
CA SER A 80 7.84 -15.70 3.02
C SER A 80 8.84 -16.50 3.88
N ALA A 81 8.39 -17.61 4.49
CA ALA A 81 9.29 -18.62 5.05
C ALA A 81 10.34 -19.02 3.99
N PRO A 82 11.57 -19.39 4.41
CA PRO A 82 12.66 -19.64 3.49
C PRO A 82 12.20 -20.60 2.41
N LYS A 83 12.39 -20.23 1.13
CA LYS A 83 12.23 -21.16 0.01
C LYS A 83 12.96 -22.43 0.42
N ALA A 84 12.21 -23.52 0.61
CA ALA A 84 12.81 -24.84 0.75
C ALA A 84 13.86 -24.96 -0.36
N SER A 85 15.08 -25.37 -0.02
CA SER A 85 16.13 -25.43 -1.02
C SER A 85 15.63 -26.29 -2.18
N ARG A 86 16.07 -25.98 -3.40
CA ARG A 86 15.65 -26.73 -4.59
C ARG A 86 15.80 -28.24 -4.36
N GLU A 87 16.81 -28.64 -3.61
CA GLU A 87 17.09 -30.02 -3.22
C GLU A 87 16.00 -30.62 -2.34
N THR A 88 15.57 -29.91 -1.29
CA THR A 88 14.49 -30.36 -0.39
C THR A 88 13.15 -30.44 -1.13
N ALA A 89 12.87 -29.50 -2.03
CA ALA A 89 11.67 -29.53 -2.86
C ALA A 89 11.68 -30.71 -3.85
N MET A 90 12.84 -31.03 -4.43
CA MET A 90 12.99 -32.16 -5.35
C MET A 90 12.87 -33.51 -4.64
N GLN A 91 13.41 -33.65 -3.43
CA GLN A 91 13.22 -34.84 -2.60
C GLN A 91 11.75 -35.08 -2.26
N HIS A 92 11.03 -34.04 -1.85
CA HIS A 92 9.62 -34.15 -1.47
C HIS A 92 8.75 -34.55 -2.69
N ILE A 93 9.06 -34.02 -3.88
CA ILE A 93 8.40 -34.40 -5.14
C ILE A 93 8.71 -35.87 -5.50
N ALA A 94 9.95 -36.33 -5.27
CA ALA A 94 10.33 -37.71 -5.54
C ALA A 94 9.61 -38.71 -4.62
N GLU A 95 9.47 -38.38 -3.33
CA GLU A 95 8.71 -39.18 -2.36
C GLU A 95 7.22 -39.25 -2.70
N MET A 96 6.59 -38.11 -3.04
CA MET A 96 5.18 -38.11 -3.47
C MET A 96 4.96 -38.96 -4.71
N ARG A 97 5.89 -38.94 -5.67
CA ARG A 97 5.82 -39.78 -6.88
C ARG A 97 5.99 -41.27 -6.58
N ALA A 98 6.74 -41.63 -5.54
CA ALA A 98 6.89 -43.02 -5.11
C ALA A 98 5.60 -43.55 -4.47
N ILE A 99 4.93 -42.72 -3.67
CA ILE A 99 3.64 -43.08 -3.04
C ILE A 99 2.55 -43.30 -4.09
N LEU A 100 2.50 -42.46 -5.13
CA LEU A 100 1.50 -42.55 -6.21
C LEU A 100 1.77 -43.67 -7.23
N ARG A 101 2.90 -44.38 -7.11
CA ARG A 101 3.27 -45.51 -7.99
C ARG A 101 2.96 -46.88 -7.38
N ASN A 102 2.58 -46.93 -6.10
CA ASN A 102 1.99 -48.11 -5.45
C ASN A 102 0.46 -48.01 -5.46
#